data_AF-A0A3S5F1X5-F1
#
_entry.id   AF-A0A3S5F1X5-F1
#
_cell.length_a   1.000
_cell.length_b   1.000
_cell.length_c   1.000
_cell.angle_alpha   90.00
_cell.angle_beta   90.00
_cell.angle_gamma   90.00
#
_symmetry.space_group_name_H-M   'P 1'
#
loop_
_entity.id
_entity.type
_entity.pdbx_description
1 polymer ?
#
loop_
_entity_poly.entity_id
_entity_poly.type
_entity_poly.pdbx_seq_one_letter_code
_entity_poly.pdbx_strand_id
1 'polypeptide(L)' 'MEKGIEQGMEKGRETVLEIASSMLAEGFDRAMVMKLTGLSADDLAQIRH' A
#
# COMPACT_ATOMS: atom_id res chain seq x y z
N MET A 1 14.11 -7.31 20.77
CA MET A 1 13.68 -5.99 20.25
C MET A 1 13.32 -6.06 18.78
N GLU A 2 14.00 -6.89 17.97
CA GLU A 2 13.74 -7.04 16.53
C GLU A 2 12.29 -7.40 16.17
N LYS A 3 11.65 -8.33 16.91
CA LYS A 3 10.27 -8.77 16.63
C LYS A 3 9.23 -7.63 16.58
N GLY A 4 9.39 -6.61 17.42
CA GLY A 4 8.43 -5.50 17.47
C GLY A 4 8.53 -4.57 16.24
N ILE A 5 9.73 -4.42 15.68
CA ILE A 5 9.98 -3.59 14.50
C ILE A 5 9.43 -4.28 13.25
N GLU A 6 9.68 -5.59 13.13
CA GLU A 6 9.21 -6.41 12.02
C GLU A 6 7.67 -6.45 11.96
N GLN A 7 7.00 -6.68 13.10
CA GLN A 7 5.54 -6.63 13.20
C GLN A 7 4.97 -5.23 12.90
N GLY A 8 5.68 -4.17 13.28
CA GLY A 8 5.28 -2.80 12.97
C GLY A 8 5.39 -2.48 11.48
N MET A 9 6.44 -2.97 10.82
CA MET A 9 6.63 -2.85 9.38
C MET A 9 5.57 -3.61 8.59
N GLU A 10 5.27 -4.85 8.98
CA GLU A 10 4.27 -5.69 8.32
C GLU A 10 2.88 -5.05 8.40
N LYS A 11 2.45 -4.63 9.60
CA LYS A 11 1.17 -3.92 9.79
C LYS A 11 1.11 -2.59 9.03
N GLY A 12 2.20 -1.83 9.04
CA GLY A 12 2.29 -0.58 8.28
C GLY A 12 2.10 -0.81 6.78
N ARG A 13 2.74 -1.85 6.24
CA ARG A 13 2.64 -2.21 4.82
C ARG A 13 1.23 -2.66 4.44
N GLU A 14 0.58 -3.48 5.27
CA GLU A 14 -0.82 -3.91 5.06
C GLU A 14 -1.77 -2.71 5.03
N THR A 15 -1.63 -1.79 5.99
CA THR A 15 -2.45 -0.57 6.06
C THR A 15 -2.31 0.30 4.80
N VAL A 16 -1.08 0.44 4.28
CA VAL A 16 -0.82 1.25 3.08
C VAL A 16 -1.45 0.62 1.83
N LEU A 17 -1.46 -0.71 1.73
CA LEU A 17 -2.11 -1.43 0.62
C LEU A 17 -3.64 -1.28 0.65
N GLU A 18 -4.27 -1.34 1.83
CA GLU A 18 -5.72 -1.12 1.98
C GLU A 18 -6.14 0.30 1.55
N ILE A 19 -5.35 1.30 1.95
CA ILE A 19 -5.59 2.70 1.57
C ILE A 19 -5.43 2.86 0.05
N ALA A 20 -4.38 2.30 -0.53
CA ALA A 20 -4.14 2.34 -1.97
C ALA A 20 -5.28 1.65 -2.75
N SER A 21 -5.80 0.54 -2.25
CA SER A 21 -6.95 -0.16 -2.83
C SER A 21 -8.21 0.72 -2.83
N SER A 22 -8.51 1.35 -1.71
CA SER A 22 -9.65 2.28 -1.58
C SER A 22 -9.51 3.48 -2.52
N MET A 23 -8.32 4.08 -2.60
CA MET A 23 -8.05 5.18 -3.53
C MET A 23 -8.29 4.78 -4.99
N LEU A 24 -7.81 3.61 -5.41
CA LEU A 24 -8.04 3.12 -6.77
C LEU A 24 -9.53 2.87 -7.03
N ALA A 25 -10.26 2.34 -6.05
CA ALA A 25 -11.71 2.11 -6.15
C ALA A 25 -12.51 3.44 -6.22
N GLU A 26 -12.04 4.49 -5.54
CA GLU A 26 -12.58 5.85 -5.61
C GLU A 26 -12.24 6.57 -6.93
N GLY A 27 -11.39 5.98 -7.77
CA GLY A 27 -11.04 6.51 -9.10
C GLY A 27 -9.76 7.34 -9.14
N PHE A 28 -8.91 7.26 -8.12
CA PHE A 28 -7.59 7.88 -8.16
C PHE A 28 -6.72 7.22 -9.23
N ASP A 29 -5.91 8.03 -9.92
CA ASP A 29 -4.94 7.51 -10.89
C ASP A 29 -3.82 6.74 -10.18
N ARG A 30 -3.37 5.64 -10.80
CA ARG A 30 -2.30 4.79 -10.29
C ARG A 30 -1.03 5.58 -10.01
N ALA A 31 -0.65 6.52 -10.88
CA ALA A 31 0.55 7.33 -10.67
C ALA A 31 0.44 8.21 -9.42
N MET A 32 -0.76 8.73 -9.13
CA MET A 32 -1.02 9.51 -7.92
C MET A 32 -0.99 8.63 -6.66
N VAL A 33 -1.59 7.45 -6.72
CA VAL A 33 -1.57 6.48 -5.61
C VAL A 33 -0.13 6.07 -5.29
N MET A 34 0.68 5.71 -6.29
CA MET A 34 2.10 5.39 -6.09
C MET A 34 2.88 6.54 -5.44
N LYS A 35 2.65 7.77 -5.88
CA LYS A 35 3.33 8.95 -5.33
C LYS A 35 2.96 9.22 -3.87
N LEU A 36 1.69 9.04 -3.50
CA LEU A 36 1.19 9.35 -2.15
C LEU A 36 1.50 8.25 -1.14
N THR A 37 1.49 7.00 -1.57
CA THR A 37 1.69 5.83 -0.71
C THR A 37 3.13 5.34 -0.68
N GLY A 38 3.95 5.76 -1.66
CA GLY A 38 5.30 5.25 -1.85
C GLY A 38 5.33 3.82 -2.40
N LEU A 39 4.18 3.26 -2.77
CA LEU A 39 4.08 1.92 -3.35
C LEU A 39 4.63 1.89 -4.77
N SER A 40 5.27 0.78 -5.11
CA SER A 40 5.71 0.49 -6.46
C SER A 40 4.54 0.02 -7.35
N ALA A 41 4.76 -0.03 -8.66
CA ALA A 41 3.78 -0.58 -9.58
C ALA A 41 3.49 -2.07 -9.29
N ASP A 42 4.51 -2.81 -8.82
CA ASP A 42 4.39 -4.22 -8.44
C ASP A 42 3.56 -4.39 -7.17
N ASP A 43 3.69 -3.48 -6.20
CA ASP A 43 2.83 -3.47 -5.00
C ASP A 43 1.36 -3.22 -5.38
N LEU A 44 1.10 -2.27 -6.28
CA LEU A 44 -0.25 -2.02 -6.78
C LEU A 44 -0.79 -3.15 -7.67
N ALA A 45 0.08 -3.92 -8.33
CA ALA A 45 -0.34 -5.07 -9.12
C ALA A 45 -0.95 -6.17 -8.24
N GLN A 46 -0.50 -6.28 -6.98
CA GLN A 46 -1.03 -7.23 -5.99
C GLN A 46 -2.43 -6.85 -5.46
N ILE A 47 -2.85 -5.59 -5.64
CA ILE A 47 -4.17 -5.09 -5.21
C ILE A 47 -5.30 -5.56 -6.15
N ARG A 48 -4.99 -6.19 -7.29
CA ARG A 48 -6.00 -6.65 -8.24
C ARG A 48 -6.80 -7.85 -7.68
N HIS A 49 -8.02 -7.56 -7.22
CA HIS A 49 -9.13 -8.51 -7.12
C HIS A 49 -10.03 -8.45 -8.35
#